data_AF-A0A5C7SPA5-F1
#
_entry.id   AF-A0A5C7SPA5-F1
#
_cell.length_a   1.000
_cell.length_b   1.000
_cell.length_c   1.000
_cell.angle_alpha   90.00
_cell.angle_beta   90.00
_cell.angle_gamma   90.00
#
_symmetry.space_group_name_H-M   'P 1'
#
loop_
_entity.id
_entity.type
_entity.pdbx_description
1 polymer ?
#
loop_
_entity_poly.entity_id
_entity_poly.type
_entity_poly.pdbx_seq_one_letter_code
_entity_poly.pdbx_strand_id
1 'polypeptide(L)'
;MIDTASILAQFRTAAESRGLRLPDHIDADGKLHRCELQAGPKGKQDGAYLLHLDGVPAGGFQNFKDGLDWENWRADIGRQLTPEEEAANRARMEARRAEREAEAKAKRDKARRKANAIWSGAKPAPDDHPYLLRKGVPSFGLRVGSWPKWVQDHAGRWDETRTPGVLLVPMRSPSGTLHSLQAIYADKVDGRDKDFLPHGEKAGKFHLIGEIAEGVPLCLAEGYATAASIHQATGWPVVVAFDAGSLEAAARAIHEAHPGARFIV
;
A
#
# COMPACT_ATOMS: atom_id res chain seq x y z
N MET A 1 -7.41 -18.30 -37.05
CA MET A 1 -8.09 -17.43 -36.05
C MET A 1 -8.01 -18.17 -34.73
N ILE A 2 -7.55 -17.52 -33.65
CA ILE A 2 -7.51 -18.18 -32.33
C ILE A 2 -8.96 -18.39 -31.89
N ASP A 3 -9.33 -19.63 -31.57
CA ASP A 3 -10.67 -19.96 -31.07
C ASP A 3 -10.79 -19.51 -29.61
N THR A 4 -11.46 -18.37 -29.40
CA THR A 4 -11.67 -17.79 -28.08
C THR A 4 -12.38 -18.75 -27.13
N ALA A 5 -13.29 -19.60 -27.62
CA ALA A 5 -14.01 -20.54 -26.77
C ALA A 5 -13.05 -21.61 -26.21
N SER A 6 -12.19 -22.17 -27.06
CA SER A 6 -11.12 -23.09 -26.64
C SER A 6 -10.20 -22.44 -25.60
N ILE A 7 -9.77 -21.19 -25.83
CA ILE A 7 -8.89 -20.47 -24.88
C ILE A 7 -9.54 -20.26 -23.52
N LEU A 8 -10.82 -19.85 -23.49
CA LEU A 8 -11.56 -19.69 -22.25
C LEU A 8 -11.72 -21.02 -21.51
N ALA A 9 -11.94 -22.13 -22.23
CA ALA A 9 -12.01 -23.46 -21.65
C ALA A 9 -10.67 -23.93 -21.07
N GLN A 10 -9.56 -23.68 -21.76
CA GLN A 10 -8.22 -23.96 -21.23
C GLN A 10 -7.94 -23.17 -19.95
N PHE A 11 -8.25 -21.86 -19.95
CA PHE A 11 -8.06 -21.01 -18.77
C PHE A 11 -8.92 -21.46 -17.60
N ARG A 12 -10.20 -21.76 -17.85
CA ARG A 12 -11.12 -22.28 -16.84
C ARG A 12 -10.59 -23.56 -16.21
N THR A 13 -10.17 -24.52 -17.04
CA THR A 13 -9.61 -25.79 -16.57
C THR A 13 -8.40 -25.57 -15.66
N ALA A 14 -7.49 -24.67 -16.05
CA ALA A 14 -6.30 -24.35 -15.27
C ALA A 14 -6.64 -23.64 -13.94
N ALA A 15 -7.55 -22.67 -13.94
CA ALA A 15 -7.96 -21.98 -12.72
C ALA A 15 -8.74 -22.92 -11.77
N GLU A 16 -9.61 -23.75 -12.31
CA GLU A 16 -10.43 -24.71 -11.56
C GLU A 16 -9.58 -25.85 -10.96
N SER A 17 -8.48 -26.25 -11.60
CA SER A 17 -7.53 -27.21 -11.01
C SER A 17 -6.85 -26.65 -9.75
N ARG A 18 -6.72 -25.32 -9.66
CA ARG A 18 -6.29 -24.59 -8.48
C ARG A 18 -7.40 -24.25 -7.49
N GLY A 19 -8.59 -24.82 -7.71
CA GLY A 19 -9.72 -24.74 -6.79
C GLY A 19 -10.55 -23.45 -6.91
N LEU A 20 -10.31 -22.61 -7.92
CA LEU A 20 -11.16 -21.45 -8.18
C LEU A 20 -12.50 -21.90 -8.76
N ARG A 21 -13.57 -21.16 -8.44
CA ARG A 21 -14.87 -21.26 -9.09
C ARG A 21 -15.06 -20.02 -9.95
N LEU A 22 -14.76 -20.12 -11.24
CA LEU A 22 -14.91 -19.00 -12.17
C LEU A 22 -16.39 -18.79 -12.53
N PRO A 23 -16.85 -17.52 -12.67
CA PRO A 23 -18.19 -17.21 -13.17
C PRO A 23 -18.39 -17.75 -14.59
N ASP A 24 -19.64 -17.98 -15.01
CA ASP A 24 -19.95 -18.50 -16.36
C ASP A 24 -19.35 -17.61 -17.46
N HIS A 25 -19.49 -16.29 -17.30
CA HIS A 25 -18.82 -15.30 -18.10
C HIS A 25 -17.50 -14.90 -17.45
N ILE A 26 -16.38 -15.18 -18.12
CA ILE A 26 -15.04 -14.79 -17.67
C ILE A 26 -14.74 -13.39 -18.21
N ASP A 27 -14.52 -12.44 -17.31
CA ASP A 27 -14.12 -11.09 -17.67
C ASP A 27 -12.64 -11.06 -18.09
N ALA A 28 -12.40 -11.01 -19.40
CA ALA A 28 -11.07 -10.97 -19.98
C ALA A 28 -10.61 -9.55 -20.35
N ASP A 29 -10.92 -8.58 -19.49
CA ASP A 29 -10.61 -7.15 -19.68
C ASP A 29 -9.20 -6.78 -19.19
N GLY A 30 -8.42 -7.76 -18.75
CA GLY A 30 -7.08 -7.53 -18.22
C GLY A 30 -7.02 -6.93 -16.82
N LYS A 31 -8.13 -6.95 -16.07
CA LYS A 31 -8.17 -6.52 -14.67
C LYS A 31 -8.24 -7.72 -13.74
N LEU A 32 -7.92 -7.48 -12.48
CA LEU A 32 -8.02 -8.49 -11.43
C LEU A 32 -9.50 -8.63 -11.01
N HIS A 33 -10.05 -9.83 -11.19
CA HIS A 33 -11.41 -10.18 -10.79
C HIS A 33 -11.38 -11.15 -9.61
N ARG A 34 -12.23 -10.91 -8.62
CA ARG A 34 -12.38 -11.81 -7.46
C ARG A 34 -13.43 -12.87 -7.75
N CYS A 35 -13.19 -14.09 -7.31
CA CYS A 35 -14.11 -15.22 -7.46
C CYS A 35 -14.14 -16.10 -6.20
N GLU A 36 -15.13 -16.99 -6.14
CA GLU A 36 -15.22 -17.97 -5.06
C GLU A 36 -14.20 -19.11 -5.26
N LEU A 37 -13.96 -19.88 -4.20
CA LEU A 37 -13.29 -21.17 -4.31
C LEU A 37 -14.32 -22.30 -4.31
N GLN A 38 -14.03 -23.39 -5.03
CA GLN A 38 -14.95 -24.53 -5.13
C GLN A 38 -15.25 -25.17 -3.77
N ALA A 39 -14.22 -25.34 -2.94
CA ALA A 39 -14.29 -25.87 -1.58
C ALA A 39 -14.37 -24.75 -0.51
N GLY A 40 -14.58 -23.51 -0.92
CA GLY A 40 -14.66 -22.36 -0.01
C GLY A 40 -16.07 -22.13 0.56
N PRO A 41 -16.21 -21.37 1.66
CA PRO A 41 -17.51 -20.94 2.14
C PRO A 41 -18.24 -20.12 1.07
N LYS A 42 -19.54 -20.39 0.89
CA LYS A 42 -20.37 -19.68 -0.09
C LYS A 42 -20.34 -18.18 0.14
N GLY A 43 -20.20 -17.40 -0.95
CA GLY A 43 -20.11 -15.94 -0.91
C GLY A 43 -18.73 -15.38 -0.54
N LYS A 44 -17.74 -16.24 -0.22
CA LYS A 44 -16.37 -15.78 0.05
C LYS A 44 -15.56 -15.71 -1.23
N GLN A 45 -15.11 -14.51 -1.55
CA GLN A 45 -14.31 -14.20 -2.73
C GLN A 45 -12.82 -14.48 -2.50
N ASP A 46 -12.48 -15.71 -2.13
CA ASP A 46 -11.13 -16.15 -1.75
C ASP A 46 -10.27 -16.64 -2.94
N GLY A 47 -10.70 -16.37 -4.18
CA GLY A 47 -9.92 -16.55 -5.41
C GLY A 47 -9.78 -15.25 -6.20
N ALA A 48 -8.77 -15.16 -7.07
CA ALA A 48 -8.62 -14.08 -8.03
C ALA A 48 -8.10 -14.57 -9.38
N TYR A 49 -8.50 -13.92 -10.47
CA TYR A 49 -8.02 -14.21 -11.81
C TYR A 49 -7.87 -12.93 -12.64
N LEU A 50 -7.08 -13.01 -13.71
CA LEU A 50 -6.93 -11.97 -14.73
C LEU A 50 -6.65 -12.66 -16.06
N LEU A 51 -7.29 -12.22 -17.14
CA LEU A 51 -7.08 -12.77 -18.47
C LEU A 51 -7.03 -11.66 -19.52
N HIS A 52 -6.10 -11.79 -20.46
CA HIS A 52 -6.01 -11.03 -21.70
C HIS A 52 -6.23 -11.98 -22.87
N LEU A 53 -7.09 -11.60 -23.82
CA LEU A 53 -7.35 -12.37 -25.05
C LEU A 53 -6.67 -11.78 -26.29
N ASP A 54 -6.10 -10.59 -26.19
CA ASP A 54 -5.37 -9.93 -27.26
C ASP A 54 -3.95 -10.48 -27.41
N GLY A 55 -3.46 -10.56 -28.65
CA GLY A 55 -2.18 -11.18 -28.98
C GLY A 55 -2.17 -12.67 -28.68
N VAL A 56 -1.20 -13.13 -27.87
CA VAL A 56 -1.19 -14.49 -27.32
C VAL A 56 -1.92 -14.45 -25.98
N PRO A 57 -3.07 -15.14 -25.85
CA PRO A 57 -3.85 -15.05 -24.64
C PRO A 57 -3.05 -15.51 -23.42
N ALA A 58 -3.06 -14.67 -22.39
CA ALA A 58 -2.26 -14.86 -21.19
C ALA A 58 -2.92 -14.19 -20.01
N GLY A 59 -2.58 -14.65 -18.82
CA GLY A 59 -3.22 -14.20 -17.60
C GLY A 59 -2.62 -14.89 -16.38
N GLY A 60 -3.46 -15.07 -15.39
CA GLY A 60 -3.10 -15.85 -14.23
C GLY A 60 -4.22 -15.88 -13.21
N PHE A 61 -3.98 -16.64 -12.15
CA PHE A 61 -4.94 -16.83 -11.09
C PHE A 61 -4.26 -17.13 -9.76
N GLN A 62 -4.99 -16.92 -8.68
CA GLN A 62 -4.56 -17.24 -7.33
C GLN A 62 -5.72 -17.72 -6.47
N ASN A 63 -5.49 -18.80 -5.75
CA ASN A 63 -6.29 -19.24 -4.61
C ASN A 63 -5.62 -18.71 -3.33
N PHE A 64 -6.33 -17.97 -2.48
CA PHE A 64 -5.74 -17.38 -1.27
C PHE A 64 -5.70 -18.34 -0.07
N LYS A 65 -6.08 -19.61 -0.25
CA LYS A 65 -6.19 -20.62 0.81
C LYS A 65 -5.26 -21.82 0.65
N ASP A 66 -4.63 -21.97 -0.51
CA ASP A 66 -3.72 -23.08 -0.79
C ASP A 66 -2.26 -22.81 -0.38
N GLY A 67 -1.95 -21.58 0.03
CA GLY A 67 -0.59 -21.17 0.40
C GLY A 67 0.34 -20.96 -0.81
N LEU A 68 -0.19 -21.00 -2.03
CA LEU A 68 0.56 -20.77 -3.26
C LEU A 68 0.37 -19.33 -3.75
N ASP A 69 1.45 -18.75 -4.25
CA ASP A 69 1.45 -17.43 -4.87
C ASP A 69 0.73 -17.43 -6.22
N TRP A 70 0.66 -16.27 -6.87
CA TRP A 70 0.08 -16.09 -8.20
C TRP A 70 0.66 -17.07 -9.24
N GLU A 71 -0.22 -17.74 -9.97
CA GLU A 71 0.17 -18.63 -11.07
C GLU A 71 -0.02 -17.91 -12.41
N ASN A 72 1.07 -17.76 -13.15
CA ASN A 72 1.02 -17.22 -14.49
C ASN A 72 0.51 -18.29 -15.46
N TRP A 73 -0.44 -17.92 -16.30
CA TRP A 73 -1.02 -18.79 -17.30
C TRP A 73 -0.87 -18.20 -18.70
N ARG A 74 -0.60 -19.05 -19.67
CA ARG A 74 -0.59 -18.70 -21.09
C ARG A 74 -1.35 -19.76 -21.86
N ALA A 75 -2.15 -19.34 -22.82
CA ALA A 75 -2.84 -20.24 -23.73
C ALA A 75 -1.86 -21.16 -24.45
N ASP A 76 -2.24 -22.43 -24.55
CA ASP A 76 -1.66 -23.32 -25.54
C ASP A 76 -2.37 -23.07 -26.88
N ILE A 77 -1.63 -22.48 -27.81
CA ILE A 77 -2.12 -22.17 -29.16
C ILE A 77 -1.75 -23.26 -30.18
N GLY A 78 -1.20 -24.40 -29.74
CA GLY A 78 -0.83 -25.53 -30.59
C GLY A 78 0.37 -25.30 -31.49
N ARG A 79 1.12 -24.19 -31.30
CA ARG A 79 2.33 -23.85 -32.04
C ARG A 79 3.26 -22.96 -31.23
N GLN A 80 4.53 -22.89 -31.66
CA GLN A 80 5.47 -21.89 -31.17
C GLN A 80 5.09 -20.49 -31.68
N LEU A 81 5.45 -19.47 -30.91
CA LEU A 81 5.31 -18.08 -31.31
C LEU A 81 6.34 -17.74 -32.38
N THR A 82 5.95 -16.91 -33.33
CA THR A 82 6.94 -16.33 -34.24
C THR A 82 7.76 -15.28 -33.49
N PRO A 83 9.00 -14.99 -33.92
CA PRO A 83 9.80 -13.90 -33.36
C PRO A 83 9.06 -12.55 -33.35
N GLU A 84 8.21 -12.31 -34.35
CA GLU A 84 7.39 -11.10 -34.45
C GLU A 84 6.30 -11.05 -33.37
N GLU A 85 5.64 -12.17 -33.08
CA GLU A 85 4.63 -12.27 -32.02
C GLU A 85 5.25 -12.13 -30.62
N GLU A 86 6.43 -12.71 -30.41
CA GLU A 86 7.18 -12.53 -29.17
C GLU A 86 7.59 -11.07 -28.96
N ALA A 87 8.09 -10.41 -30.01
CA ALA A 87 8.45 -9.00 -29.97
C ALA A 87 7.23 -8.11 -29.69
N ALA A 88 6.10 -8.37 -30.36
CA ALA A 88 4.85 -7.64 -30.13
C ALA A 88 4.32 -7.81 -28.70
N ASN A 89 4.38 -9.03 -28.15
CA ASN A 89 3.97 -9.30 -26.77
C ASN A 89 4.88 -8.59 -25.76
N ARG A 90 6.20 -8.64 -25.93
CA ARG A 90 7.16 -7.94 -25.07
C ARG A 90 6.91 -6.44 -25.08
N ALA A 91 6.76 -5.85 -26.27
CA ALA A 91 6.46 -4.42 -26.41
C ALA A 91 5.16 -4.03 -25.69
N ARG A 92 4.10 -4.85 -25.79
CA ARG A 92 2.84 -4.61 -25.10
C ARG A 92 2.96 -4.74 -23.57
N MET A 93 3.72 -5.71 -23.08
CA MET A 93 3.98 -5.88 -21.65
C MET A 93 4.78 -4.70 -21.07
N GLU A 94 5.78 -4.23 -21.80
CA GLU A 94 6.57 -3.05 -21.45
C GLU A 94 5.70 -1.78 -21.45
N ALA A 95 4.88 -1.58 -22.48
CA ALA A 95 3.96 -0.44 -22.56
C ALA A 95 2.97 -0.42 -21.39
N ARG A 96 2.35 -1.56 -21.05
CA ARG A 96 1.45 -1.69 -19.90
C ARG A 96 2.14 -1.53 -18.56
N ARG A 97 3.40 -1.96 -18.45
CA ARG A 97 4.20 -1.72 -17.25
C ARG A 97 4.47 -0.23 -17.09
N ALA A 98 4.91 0.44 -18.16
CA ALA A 98 5.15 1.87 -18.17
C ALA A 98 3.88 2.68 -17.84
N GLU A 99 2.72 2.28 -18.40
CA GLU A 99 1.42 2.92 -18.09
C GLU A 99 1.05 2.78 -16.61
N ARG A 100 1.16 1.57 -16.05
CA ARG A 100 0.90 1.32 -14.62
C ARG A 100 1.85 2.09 -13.71
N GLU A 101 3.14 2.14 -14.07
CA GLU A 101 4.15 2.90 -13.34
C GLU A 101 3.85 4.41 -13.41
N ALA A 102 3.43 4.93 -14.57
CA ALA A 102 3.03 6.32 -14.74
C ALA A 102 1.76 6.66 -13.93
N GLU A 103 0.74 5.81 -13.94
CA GLU A 103 -0.48 5.99 -13.16
C GLU A 103 -0.20 5.95 -11.66
N ALA A 104 0.60 4.98 -11.20
CA ALA A 104 1.02 4.88 -9.81
C ALA A 104 1.79 6.14 -9.38
N LYS A 105 2.73 6.62 -10.21
CA LYS A 105 3.46 7.86 -9.97
C LYS A 105 2.53 9.06 -9.88
N ALA A 106 1.57 9.20 -10.80
CA ALA A 106 0.60 10.29 -10.78
C ALA A 106 -0.26 10.28 -9.49
N LYS A 107 -0.71 9.11 -9.05
CA LYS A 107 -1.43 8.93 -7.78
C LYS A 107 -0.59 9.35 -6.57
N ARG A 108 0.68 8.92 -6.52
CA ARG A 108 1.64 9.29 -5.46
C ARG A 108 1.93 10.79 -5.44
N ASP A 109 2.13 11.40 -6.60
CA ASP A 109 2.33 12.85 -6.72
C ASP A 109 1.11 13.64 -6.23
N LYS A 110 -0.11 13.18 -6.55
CA LYS A 110 -1.35 13.77 -6.03
C LYS A 110 -1.46 13.62 -4.52
N ALA A 111 -1.16 12.43 -3.97
CA ALA A 111 -1.16 12.18 -2.53
C ALA A 111 -0.15 13.08 -1.81
N ARG A 112 1.07 13.23 -2.36
CA ARG A 112 2.10 14.12 -1.83
C ARG A 112 1.65 15.58 -1.79
N ARG A 113 1.05 16.11 -2.86
CA ARG A 113 0.50 17.48 -2.88
C ARG A 113 -0.55 17.66 -1.79
N LYS A 114 -1.44 16.69 -1.64
CA LYS A 114 -2.48 16.70 -0.61
C LYS A 114 -1.91 16.61 0.81
N ALA A 115 -0.90 15.77 1.03
CA ALA A 115 -0.17 15.69 2.30
C ALA A 115 0.44 17.04 2.68
N ASN A 116 1.09 17.73 1.73
CA ASN A 116 1.64 19.06 1.96
C ASN A 116 0.54 20.09 2.27
N ALA A 117 -0.59 20.07 1.57
CA ALA A 117 -1.70 20.97 1.86
C ALA A 117 -2.27 20.76 3.27
N ILE A 118 -2.51 19.50 3.67
CA ILE A 118 -3.00 19.17 5.02
C ILE A 118 -1.97 19.58 6.07
N TRP A 119 -0.69 19.26 5.85
CA TRP A 119 0.39 19.56 6.79
C TRP A 119 0.56 21.07 7.00
N SER A 120 0.62 21.85 5.91
CA SER A 120 0.83 23.30 5.96
C SER A 120 -0.36 24.06 6.58
N GLY A 121 -1.59 23.56 6.41
CA GLY A 121 -2.78 24.12 7.06
C GLY A 121 -2.95 23.72 8.52
N ALA A 122 -2.17 22.76 9.02
CA ALA A 122 -2.23 22.29 10.40
C ALA A 122 -1.32 23.11 11.32
N LYS A 123 -1.67 23.12 12.62
CA LYS A 123 -0.91 23.81 13.67
C LYS A 123 0.01 22.83 14.40
N PRO A 124 1.08 23.27 15.06
CA PRO A 124 1.80 22.41 16.01
C PRO A 124 0.84 21.74 16.98
N ALA A 125 0.98 20.43 17.19
CA ALA A 125 0.14 19.72 18.14
C ALA A 125 0.53 20.12 19.56
N PRO A 126 -0.43 20.50 20.43
CA PRO A 126 -0.14 20.68 21.83
C PRO A 126 0.02 19.31 22.51
N ASP A 127 0.86 19.25 23.55
CA ASP A 127 1.12 18.01 24.29
C ASP A 127 -0.08 17.57 25.14
N ASP A 128 -1.09 18.43 25.32
CA ASP A 128 -2.37 18.13 25.99
C ASP A 128 -3.42 17.48 25.07
N HIS A 129 -3.06 17.14 23.83
CA HIS A 129 -3.97 16.42 22.93
C HIS A 129 -4.43 15.09 23.58
N PRO A 130 -5.74 14.72 23.51
CA PRO A 130 -6.28 13.56 24.23
C PRO A 130 -5.53 12.24 24.00
N TYR A 131 -5.14 11.97 22.75
CA TYR A 131 -4.32 10.79 22.43
C TYR A 131 -2.94 10.81 23.12
N LEU A 132 -2.27 11.98 23.13
CA LEU A 132 -0.93 12.13 23.71
C LEU A 132 -0.97 11.95 25.22
N LEU A 133 -1.93 12.58 25.89
CA LEU A 133 -2.20 12.40 27.33
C LEU A 133 -2.49 10.93 27.65
N ARG A 134 -3.38 10.28 26.90
CA ARG A 134 -3.71 8.85 27.09
C ARG A 134 -2.50 7.94 26.92
N LYS A 135 -1.56 8.31 26.05
CA LYS A 135 -0.33 7.56 25.80
C LYS A 135 0.84 7.97 26.70
N GLY A 136 0.73 9.09 27.42
CA GLY A 136 1.78 9.62 28.29
C GLY A 136 3.00 10.14 27.52
N VAL A 137 2.84 10.56 26.26
CA VAL A 137 3.95 10.96 25.38
C VAL A 137 3.75 12.36 24.80
N PRO A 138 4.80 13.19 24.65
CA PRO A 138 4.74 14.46 23.94
C PRO A 138 4.47 14.32 22.45
N SER A 139 4.24 15.47 21.81
CA SER A 139 3.97 15.59 20.38
C SER A 139 5.20 15.48 19.48
N PHE A 140 6.43 15.71 19.96
CA PHE A 140 7.67 15.56 19.17
C PHE A 140 7.56 15.91 17.67
N GLY A 141 7.10 17.13 17.37
CA GLY A 141 6.99 17.64 16.00
C GLY A 141 5.74 17.21 15.22
N LEU A 142 4.77 16.56 15.88
CA LEU A 142 3.45 16.33 15.32
C LEU A 142 2.69 17.65 15.10
N ARG A 143 1.71 17.61 14.19
CA ARG A 143 0.75 18.69 13.99
C ARG A 143 -0.66 18.23 14.32
N VAL A 144 -1.54 19.17 14.64
CA VAL A 144 -2.98 18.95 14.82
C VAL A 144 -3.75 19.69 13.74
N GLY A 145 -4.70 19.01 13.11
CA GLY A 145 -5.45 19.57 11.99
C GLY A 145 -6.73 18.81 11.67
N SER A 146 -7.26 19.05 10.47
CA SER A 146 -8.47 18.40 9.98
C SER A 146 -8.11 17.30 8.97
N TRP A 147 -8.52 16.06 9.27
CA TRP A 147 -8.28 14.89 8.44
C TRP A 147 -9.44 14.62 7.48
N PRO A 148 -9.20 14.48 6.18
CA PRO A 148 -10.26 14.19 5.25
C PRO A 148 -10.46 12.68 5.06
N LYS A 149 -11.71 12.27 4.89
CA LYS A 149 -12.13 10.88 4.65
C LYS A 149 -13.19 10.84 3.55
N TRP A 150 -13.06 9.88 2.64
CA TRP A 150 -14.02 9.65 1.56
C TRP A 150 -14.95 8.54 2.02
N VAL A 151 -16.24 8.84 2.06
CA VAL A 151 -17.29 7.89 2.42
C VAL A 151 -18.24 7.78 1.24
N GLN A 152 -18.71 6.56 1.00
CA GLN A 152 -19.72 6.32 -0.01
C GLN A 152 -21.10 6.37 0.65
N ASP A 153 -22.01 7.16 0.11
CA ASP A 153 -23.40 7.20 0.58
C ASP A 153 -24.19 5.97 0.12
N HIS A 154 -25.41 5.80 0.65
CA HIS A 154 -26.30 4.69 0.27
C HIS A 154 -26.65 4.66 -1.22
N ALA A 155 -26.45 5.76 -1.95
CA ALA A 155 -26.67 5.87 -3.38
C ALA A 155 -25.38 5.63 -4.20
N GLY A 156 -24.29 5.21 -3.56
CA GLY A 156 -23.02 4.91 -4.23
C GLY A 156 -22.17 6.15 -4.56
N ARG A 157 -22.55 7.34 -4.10
CA ARG A 157 -21.80 8.58 -4.35
C ARG A 157 -20.73 8.79 -3.31
N TRP A 158 -19.58 9.30 -3.75
CA TRP A 158 -18.47 9.63 -2.86
C TRP A 158 -18.62 11.05 -2.32
N ASP A 159 -18.57 11.18 -1.00
CA ASP A 159 -18.52 12.47 -0.30
C ASP A 159 -17.26 12.56 0.58
N GLU A 160 -16.71 13.76 0.71
CA GLU A 160 -15.56 14.04 1.58
C GLU A 160 -16.05 14.57 2.92
N THR A 161 -15.86 13.78 3.98
CA THR A 161 -16.05 14.22 5.35
C THR A 161 -14.72 14.62 5.97
N ARG A 162 -14.74 15.55 6.93
CA ARG A 162 -13.54 16.05 7.59
C ARG A 162 -13.64 15.94 9.10
N THR A 163 -12.67 15.26 9.71
CA THR A 163 -12.56 15.11 11.16
C THR A 163 -11.58 16.15 11.70
N PRO A 164 -12.00 17.12 12.53
CA PRO A 164 -11.10 18.09 13.14
C PRO A 164 -10.31 17.48 14.32
N GLY A 165 -9.28 18.18 14.79
CA GLY A 165 -8.54 17.81 16.00
C GLY A 165 -7.76 16.50 15.87
N VAL A 166 -7.31 16.15 14.67
CA VAL A 166 -6.57 14.90 14.41
C VAL A 166 -5.08 15.18 14.44
N LEU A 167 -4.32 14.32 15.12
CA LEU A 167 -2.86 14.36 15.07
C LEU A 167 -2.37 13.87 13.72
N LEU A 168 -1.38 14.57 13.19
CA LEU A 168 -0.76 14.31 11.90
C LEU A 168 0.70 13.96 12.13
N VAL A 169 1.07 12.73 11.77
CA VAL A 169 2.45 12.24 11.78
C VAL A 169 3.01 12.31 10.35
N PRO A 170 4.10 13.07 10.12
CA PRO A 170 4.64 13.24 8.77
C PRO A 170 5.42 12.01 8.32
N MET A 171 5.20 11.57 7.08
CA MET A 171 6.01 10.53 6.43
C MET A 171 7.02 11.19 5.51
N ARG A 172 8.28 11.23 5.93
CA ARG A 172 9.35 11.93 5.21
C ARG A 172 10.39 10.96 4.66
N SER A 173 10.98 11.32 3.53
CA SER A 173 12.24 10.71 3.08
C SER A 173 13.41 11.14 3.97
N PRO A 174 14.59 10.48 3.87
CA PRO A 174 15.80 10.95 4.54
C PRO A 174 16.16 12.41 4.23
N SER A 175 15.84 12.91 3.03
CA SER A 175 16.01 14.32 2.66
C SER A 175 15.03 15.29 3.36
N GLY A 176 14.15 14.80 4.23
CA GLY A 176 13.13 15.59 4.92
C GLY A 176 11.90 15.93 4.06
N THR A 177 11.86 15.51 2.79
CA THR A 177 10.72 15.75 1.90
C THR A 177 9.48 15.01 2.41
N LEU A 178 8.35 15.69 2.53
CA LEU A 178 7.08 15.09 2.93
C LEU A 178 6.46 14.33 1.75
N HIS A 179 6.14 13.04 1.95
CA HIS A 179 5.50 12.19 0.94
C HIS A 179 4.05 11.84 1.30
N SER A 180 3.74 11.67 2.59
CA SER A 180 2.42 11.25 3.06
C SER A 180 2.22 11.64 4.54
N LEU A 181 1.05 11.33 5.08
CA LEU A 181 0.67 11.54 6.48
C LEU A 181 0.01 10.28 7.05
N GLN A 182 0.23 10.05 8.35
CA GLN A 182 -0.64 9.22 9.18
C GLN A 182 -1.50 10.15 10.05
N ALA A 183 -2.80 9.88 10.10
CA ALA A 183 -3.70 10.46 11.08
C ALA A 183 -3.79 9.57 12.31
N ILE A 184 -3.77 10.18 13.49
CA ILE A 184 -4.10 9.54 14.75
C ILE A 184 -5.27 10.31 15.37
N TYR A 185 -6.40 9.63 15.56
CA TYR A 185 -7.60 10.24 16.11
C TYR A 185 -7.51 10.34 17.64
N ALA A 186 -8.19 11.34 18.22
CA ALA A 186 -8.39 11.43 19.66
C ALA A 186 -9.15 10.20 20.18
N ASP A 187 -10.28 9.91 19.52
CA ASP A 187 -11.14 8.75 19.73
C ASP A 187 -11.29 7.95 18.42
N LYS A 188 -11.66 6.67 18.52
CA LYS A 188 -11.84 5.81 17.35
C LYS A 188 -12.88 6.39 16.39
N VAL A 189 -12.53 6.47 15.11
CA VAL A 189 -13.45 6.80 14.02
C VAL A 189 -13.64 5.55 13.16
N ASP A 190 -14.88 5.08 13.06
CA ASP A 190 -15.24 3.84 12.36
C ASP A 190 -14.41 2.63 12.82
N GLY A 191 -14.25 2.51 14.15
CA GLY A 191 -13.50 1.43 14.80
C GLY A 191 -11.98 1.54 14.68
N ARG A 192 -11.44 2.58 14.02
CA ARG A 192 -10.01 2.76 13.77
C ARG A 192 -9.42 3.89 14.61
N ASP A 193 -8.26 3.66 15.23
CA ASP A 193 -7.49 4.68 15.99
C ASP A 193 -6.63 5.56 15.09
N LYS A 194 -6.27 5.06 13.90
CA LYS A 194 -5.37 5.72 12.95
C LYS A 194 -5.77 5.45 11.52
N ASP A 195 -5.37 6.33 10.62
CA ASP A 195 -5.57 6.18 9.18
C ASP A 195 -4.35 6.68 8.40
N PHE A 196 -4.23 6.27 7.15
CA PHE A 196 -3.16 6.69 6.26
C PHE A 196 -3.72 7.47 5.09
N LEU A 197 -2.98 8.48 4.62
CA LEU A 197 -3.41 9.22 3.43
C LEU A 197 -3.43 8.26 2.23
N PRO A 198 -4.57 8.08 1.54
CA PRO A 198 -4.66 7.14 0.43
C PRO A 198 -3.65 7.45 -0.68
N HIS A 199 -3.05 6.40 -1.23
CA HIS A 199 -1.99 6.45 -2.26
C HIS A 199 -0.70 7.16 -1.84
N GLY A 200 -0.56 7.53 -0.57
CA GLY A 200 0.68 8.07 -0.03
C GLY A 200 1.80 7.03 -0.01
N GLU A 201 3.02 7.45 -0.32
CA GLU A 201 4.19 6.57 -0.21
C GLU A 201 4.57 6.42 1.26
N LYS A 202 4.60 5.18 1.73
CA LYS A 202 4.99 4.80 3.10
C LYS A 202 6.35 4.11 3.14
N ALA A 203 6.64 3.21 2.19
CA ALA A 203 7.89 2.46 2.16
C ALA A 203 9.11 3.41 2.11
N GLY A 204 10.06 3.21 3.03
CA GLY A 204 11.25 4.04 3.17
C GLY A 204 10.97 5.47 3.63
N LYS A 205 9.76 5.76 4.12
CA LYS A 205 9.39 7.03 4.74
C LYS A 205 9.16 6.84 6.23
N PHE A 206 9.49 7.86 7.01
CA PHE A 206 9.45 7.79 8.46
C PHE A 206 9.16 9.16 9.08
N HIS A 207 8.81 9.15 10.37
CA HIS A 207 8.94 10.32 11.24
C HIS A 207 10.16 10.12 12.13
N LEU A 208 11.01 11.14 12.27
CA LEU A 208 12.17 11.11 13.15
C LEU A 208 11.85 11.94 14.41
N ILE A 209 12.01 11.31 15.56
CA ILE A 209 11.98 11.97 16.86
C ILE A 209 13.43 12.18 17.31
N GLY A 210 13.78 13.40 17.70
CA GLY A 210 15.15 13.78 18.03
C GLY A 210 16.02 14.03 16.79
N GLU A 211 17.34 14.07 16.99
CA GLU A 211 18.32 14.33 15.94
C GLU A 211 19.34 13.18 15.88
N ILE A 212 19.67 12.74 14.66
CA ILE A 212 20.69 11.71 14.46
C ILE A 212 22.06 12.33 14.71
N ALA A 213 22.81 11.77 15.66
CA ALA A 213 24.14 12.21 16.02
C ALA A 213 25.13 11.03 16.00
N GLU A 214 26.39 11.33 15.69
CA GLU A 214 27.45 10.32 15.66
C GLU A 214 27.65 9.68 17.05
N GLY A 215 27.88 8.36 17.06
CA GLY A 215 28.07 7.59 18.30
C GLY A 215 26.79 7.30 19.08
N VAL A 216 25.69 8.02 18.84
CA VAL A 216 24.40 7.79 19.49
C VAL A 216 23.63 6.67 18.79
N PRO A 217 23.08 5.67 19.52
CA PRO A 217 22.22 4.65 18.91
C PRO A 217 20.97 5.26 18.26
N LEU A 218 20.55 4.68 17.14
CA LEU A 218 19.33 5.06 16.43
C LEU A 218 18.29 3.95 16.57
N CYS A 219 17.22 4.23 17.31
CA CYS A 219 16.15 3.27 17.49
C CYS A 219 15.16 3.30 16.33
N LEU A 220 14.55 2.16 16.03
CA LEU A 220 13.38 2.06 15.17
C LEU A 220 12.22 1.51 15.98
N ALA A 221 11.03 2.06 15.77
CA ALA A 221 9.82 1.56 16.36
C ALA A 221 8.67 1.61 15.36
N GLU A 222 7.74 0.66 15.51
CA GLU A 222 6.57 0.59 14.65
C GLU A 222 5.67 1.83 14.80
N GLY A 223 5.18 2.07 16.02
CA GLY A 223 4.18 3.09 16.29
C GLY A 223 4.78 4.36 16.89
N TYR A 224 4.10 5.50 16.65
CA TYR A 224 4.50 6.79 17.20
C TYR A 224 4.66 6.78 18.73
N ALA A 225 3.68 6.24 19.47
CA ALA A 225 3.71 6.26 20.93
C ALA A 225 4.88 5.44 21.50
N THR A 226 5.18 4.28 20.89
CA THR A 226 6.34 3.48 21.26
C THR A 226 7.64 4.22 20.99
N ALA A 227 7.78 4.83 19.81
CA ALA A 227 8.96 5.62 19.47
C ALA A 227 9.17 6.80 20.43
N ALA A 228 8.10 7.53 20.72
CA ALA A 228 8.11 8.65 21.65
C ALA A 228 8.50 8.21 23.07
N SER A 229 8.00 7.06 23.54
CA SER A 229 8.36 6.49 24.84
C SER A 229 9.84 6.11 24.91
N ILE A 230 10.37 5.49 23.85
CA ILE A 230 11.81 5.15 23.76
C ILE A 230 12.64 6.43 23.81
N HIS A 231 12.25 7.46 23.07
CA HIS A 231 12.96 8.74 23.09
C HIS A 231 12.93 9.39 24.48
N GLN A 232 11.78 9.41 25.16
CA GLN A 232 11.69 9.94 26.53
C GLN A 232 12.56 9.18 27.54
N ALA A 233 12.65 7.86 27.39
CA ALA A 233 13.43 7.02 28.30
C ALA A 233 14.94 7.10 28.08
N THR A 234 15.38 7.33 26.83
CA THR A 234 16.79 7.17 26.43
C THR A 234 17.45 8.47 25.97
N GLY A 235 16.67 9.46 25.52
CA GLY A 235 17.14 10.62 24.78
C GLY A 235 17.64 10.30 23.36
N TRP A 236 17.64 9.04 22.93
CA TRP A 236 18.15 8.64 21.62
C TRP A 236 17.19 9.01 20.49
N PRO A 237 17.69 9.33 19.29
CA PRO A 237 16.83 9.52 18.13
C PRO A 237 16.06 8.23 17.82
N VAL A 238 14.78 8.38 17.46
CA VAL A 238 13.90 7.25 17.17
C VAL A 238 13.12 7.46 15.88
N VAL A 239 13.13 6.44 15.04
CA VAL A 239 12.46 6.38 13.75
C VAL A 239 11.11 5.71 13.93
N VAL A 240 10.04 6.39 13.52
CA VAL A 240 8.68 5.83 13.44
C VAL A 240 8.47 5.23 12.05
N ALA A 241 8.28 3.91 11.98
CA ALA A 241 8.06 3.19 10.72
C ALA A 241 6.58 3.00 10.33
N PHE A 242 5.65 3.33 11.23
CA PHE A 242 4.18 3.29 11.09
C PHE A 242 3.48 1.93 11.17
N ASP A 243 4.11 0.85 10.68
CA ASP A 243 3.68 -0.55 10.80
C ASP A 243 4.85 -1.53 10.57
N ALA A 244 4.67 -2.79 11.01
CA ALA A 244 5.72 -3.82 10.95
C ALA A 244 6.26 -4.04 9.52
N GLY A 245 5.38 -3.98 8.51
CA GLY A 245 5.77 -4.15 7.10
C GLY A 245 6.62 -3.02 6.53
N SER A 246 6.77 -1.90 7.25
CA SER A 246 7.56 -0.75 6.80
C SER A 246 8.91 -0.62 7.51
N LEU A 247 9.15 -1.39 8.58
CA LEU A 247 10.37 -1.31 9.39
C LEU A 247 11.63 -1.51 8.55
N GLU A 248 11.68 -2.57 7.76
CA GLU A 248 12.85 -2.88 6.93
C GLU A 248 13.12 -1.77 5.91
N ALA A 249 12.08 -1.29 5.23
CA ALA A 249 12.22 -0.23 4.24
C ALA A 249 12.71 1.09 4.87
N ALA A 250 12.21 1.43 6.06
CA ALA A 250 12.68 2.60 6.81
C ALA A 250 14.13 2.44 7.27
N ALA A 251 14.50 1.26 7.79
CA ALA A 251 15.88 0.95 8.19
C ALA A 251 16.86 1.09 7.03
N ARG A 252 16.52 0.51 5.87
CA ARG A 252 17.34 0.61 4.65
C ARG A 252 17.50 2.06 4.20
N ALA A 253 16.40 2.82 4.13
CA ALA A 253 16.43 4.21 3.69
C ALA A 253 17.31 5.10 4.59
N ILE A 254 17.28 4.87 5.90
CA ILE A 254 18.10 5.62 6.85
C ILE A 254 19.55 5.15 6.83
N HIS A 255 19.80 3.84 6.70
CA HIS A 255 21.16 3.32 6.59
C HIS A 255 21.88 3.88 5.37
N GLU A 256 21.18 3.99 4.24
CA GLU A 256 21.73 4.62 3.03
C GLU A 256 22.11 6.08 3.25
N ALA A 257 21.29 6.83 4.00
CA ALA A 257 21.55 8.24 4.33
C ALA A 257 22.58 8.43 5.47
N HIS A 258 22.69 7.45 6.38
CA HIS A 258 23.55 7.46 7.55
C HIS A 258 24.25 6.09 7.74
N PRO A 259 25.27 5.76 6.91
CA PRO A 259 25.89 4.42 6.92
C PRO A 259 26.54 4.03 8.25
N GLY A 260 26.98 5.02 9.05
CA GLY A 260 27.57 4.82 10.37
C GLY A 260 26.57 4.69 11.52
N ALA A 261 25.26 4.81 11.26
CA ALA A 261 24.24 4.69 12.30
C ALA A 261 24.18 3.26 12.85
N ARG A 262 24.16 3.12 14.18
CA ARG A 262 23.96 1.84 14.86
C ARG A 262 22.49 1.68 15.20
N PHE A 263 21.82 0.77 14.51
CA PHE A 263 20.39 0.55 14.67
C PHE A 263 20.04 -0.37 15.84
N ILE A 264 19.00 0.00 16.57
CA ILE A 264 18.30 -0.86 17.53
C ILE A 264 16.85 -0.97 17.06
N VAL A 265 16.39 -2.18 16.79
CA VAL A 265 15.02 -2.45 16.31
C VAL A 265 14.23 -3.14 17.42
#